data_AF-A0A9E6AGK6-F1
#
_entry.id   AF-A0A9E6AGK6-F1
#
_cell.length_a   1.000
_cell.length_b   1.000
_cell.length_c   1.000
_cell.angle_alpha   90.00
_cell.angle_beta   90.00
_cell.angle_gamma   90.00
#
_symmetry.space_group_name_H-M   'P 1'
#
loop_
_entity.id
_entity.type
_entity.pdbx_description
1 polymer ?
#
loop_
_entity_poly.entity_id
_entity_poly.type
_entity_poly.pdbx_seq_one_letter_code
_entity_poly.pdbx_strand_id
1 'polypeptide(L)'
;MLKEETGLMIQSKTSAVKTLRTLASAIESGDISNYNISQSGDGSITVKADSSDGSQRMIQTRTDMNGYSKLSTEHIQKQTPKARRKTVLQMVEAGLSQTDIAEKTMVSQKTISNDIAKLREKGKL
;
A
#
# COMPACT_ATOMS: atom_id res chain seq x y z
N MET A 1 8.84 -37.53 -4.97
CA MET A 1 7.80 -37.13 -4.01
C MET A 1 7.28 -35.75 -4.40
N LEU A 2 6.10 -35.68 -5.00
CA LEU A 2 5.36 -34.42 -5.16
C LEU A 2 4.90 -34.01 -3.76
N LYS A 3 5.36 -32.86 -3.25
CA LYS A 3 4.85 -32.30 -2.00
C LYS A 3 3.36 -32.03 -2.20
N GLU A 4 2.51 -32.68 -1.41
CA GLU A 4 1.08 -32.38 -1.38
C GLU A 4 0.89 -30.88 -1.10
N GLU A 5 0.29 -30.18 -2.05
CA GLU A 5 -0.10 -28.79 -1.85
C GLU A 5 -1.24 -28.77 -0.84
N THR A 6 -0.97 -28.23 0.35
CA THR A 6 -1.99 -28.08 1.38
C THR A 6 -3.10 -27.14 0.87
N GLY A 7 -4.35 -27.32 1.32
CA GLY A 7 -5.48 -26.49 0.88
C GLY A 7 -5.24 -24.98 1.05
N LEU A 8 -4.43 -24.58 2.04
CA LEU A 8 -3.95 -23.21 2.25
C LEU A 8 -3.07 -22.70 1.10
N MET A 9 -2.17 -23.52 0.54
CA MET A 9 -1.36 -23.15 -0.62
C MET A 9 -2.20 -22.99 -1.89
N ILE A 10 -3.25 -23.81 -2.07
CA ILE A 10 -4.13 -23.72 -3.24
C ILE A 10 -4.98 -22.44 -3.19
N GLN A 11 -5.47 -22.08 -2.00
CA GLN A 11 -6.24 -20.85 -1.79
C GLN A 11 -5.39 -19.59 -2.03
N SER A 12 -4.16 -19.55 -1.52
CA SER A 12 -3.26 -18.40 -1.73
C SER A 12 -2.92 -18.19 -3.21
N LYS A 13 -2.69 -19.28 -3.97
CA LYS A 13 -2.48 -19.22 -5.43
C LYS A 13 -3.68 -18.65 -6.18
N THR A 14 -4.89 -19.06 -5.82
CA THR A 14 -6.13 -18.58 -6.47
C THR A 14 -6.31 -17.07 -6.28
N SER A 15 -6.01 -16.58 -5.08
CA SER A 15 -6.08 -15.16 -4.73
C SER A 15 -5.01 -14.32 -5.44
N ALA A 16 -3.80 -14.87 -5.61
CA ALA A 16 -2.76 -14.26 -6.43
C ALA A 16 -3.23 -14.08 -7.87
N VAL A 17 -3.83 -15.11 -8.47
CA VAL A 17 -4.31 -15.07 -9.86
C VAL A 17 -5.39 -14.00 -10.06
N LYS A 18 -6.39 -13.91 -9.18
CA LYS A 18 -7.44 -12.87 -9.29
C LYS A 18 -6.86 -11.46 -9.21
N THR A 19 -5.96 -11.27 -8.26
CA THR A 19 -5.28 -9.98 -8.04
C THR A 19 -4.43 -9.58 -9.25
N LEU A 20 -3.71 -10.55 -9.82
CA LEU A 20 -2.93 -10.36 -11.05
C LEU A 20 -3.81 -9.99 -12.25
N ARG A 21 -5.00 -10.57 -12.39
CA ARG A 21 -5.93 -10.22 -13.48
C ARG A 21 -6.42 -8.78 -13.38
N THR A 22 -6.84 -8.34 -12.20
CA THR A 22 -7.26 -6.93 -12.00
C THR A 22 -6.14 -5.97 -12.33
N LEU A 23 -4.93 -6.26 -11.87
CA LEU A 23 -3.77 -5.44 -12.16
C LEU A 23 -3.42 -5.46 -13.65
N ALA A 24 -3.44 -6.62 -14.30
CA ALA A 24 -3.16 -6.75 -15.73
C ALA A 24 -4.13 -5.89 -16.56
N SER A 25 -5.42 -5.91 -16.27
CA SER A 25 -6.39 -5.06 -16.97
C SER A 25 -6.13 -3.56 -16.79
N ALA A 26 -5.70 -3.14 -15.60
CA ALA A 26 -5.37 -1.74 -15.33
C ALA A 26 -4.01 -1.29 -15.91
N ILE A 27 -3.10 -2.24 -16.16
CA ILE A 27 -1.87 -1.99 -16.94
C ILE A 27 -2.22 -1.87 -18.43
N GLU A 28 -3.04 -2.79 -18.95
CA GLU A 28 -3.47 -2.80 -20.36
C GLU A 28 -4.24 -1.53 -20.74
N SER A 29 -5.02 -0.95 -19.82
CA SER A 29 -5.73 0.32 -20.05
C SER A 29 -4.82 1.55 -20.05
N GLY A 30 -3.56 1.43 -19.60
CA GLY A 30 -2.62 2.55 -19.48
C GLY A 30 -2.88 3.46 -18.27
N ASP A 31 -3.75 3.05 -17.35
CA ASP A 31 -4.09 3.84 -16.16
C ASP A 31 -2.97 3.85 -15.11
N ILE A 32 -2.04 2.89 -15.20
CA ILE A 32 -0.96 2.66 -14.23
C ILE A 32 0.41 2.88 -14.88
N SER A 33 1.26 3.70 -14.26
CA SER A 33 2.66 3.87 -14.67
C SER A 33 3.63 2.92 -13.97
N ASN A 34 3.33 2.57 -12.72
CA ASN A 34 4.21 1.79 -11.87
C ASN A 34 3.39 0.90 -10.95
N TYR A 35 3.88 -0.31 -10.70
CA TYR A 35 3.23 -1.25 -9.81
C TYR A 35 4.24 -2.09 -9.04
N ASN A 36 3.83 -2.54 -7.86
CA ASN A 36 4.55 -3.49 -7.05
C ASN A 36 3.60 -4.56 -6.54
N ILE A 37 4.02 -5.81 -6.63
CA ILE A 37 3.28 -6.95 -6.09
C ILE A 37 4.21 -7.66 -5.10
N SER A 38 3.74 -7.82 -3.88
CA SER A 38 4.47 -8.54 -2.85
C SER A 38 3.58 -9.58 -2.21
N GLN A 39 4.15 -10.74 -1.89
CA GLN A 39 3.52 -11.77 -1.08
C GLN A 39 4.26 -11.88 0.25
N SER A 40 3.52 -11.80 1.35
CA SER A 40 4.04 -12.01 2.69
C SER A 40 4.10 -13.51 3.03
N GLY A 41 4.90 -13.88 4.04
CA GLY A 41 5.09 -15.27 4.44
C GLY A 41 3.82 -15.97 4.97
N ASP A 42 2.81 -15.20 5.36
CA ASP A 42 1.47 -15.66 5.73
C ASP A 42 0.54 -15.91 4.52
N GLY A 43 1.04 -15.70 3.30
CA GLY A 43 0.29 -15.83 2.06
C GLY A 43 -0.51 -14.59 1.67
N SER A 44 -0.50 -13.52 2.48
CA SER A 44 -1.15 -12.24 2.15
C SER A 44 -0.49 -11.62 0.92
N ILE A 45 -1.31 -11.08 0.01
CA ILE A 45 -0.84 -10.43 -1.22
C ILE A 45 -1.16 -8.95 -1.14
N THR A 46 -0.16 -8.12 -1.42
CA THR A 46 -0.33 -6.67 -1.53
C THR A 46 0.04 -6.23 -2.94
N VAL A 47 -0.88 -5.50 -3.58
CA VAL A 47 -0.65 -4.77 -4.83
C VAL A 47 -0.63 -3.30 -4.54
N LYS A 48 0.40 -2.62 -5.02
CA LYS A 48 0.51 -1.17 -5.07
C LYS A 48 0.54 -0.75 -6.52
N ALA A 49 -0.27 0.22 -6.90
CA ALA A 49 -0.30 0.76 -8.26
C ALA A 49 -0.39 2.28 -8.20
N ASP A 50 0.48 2.94 -8.95
CA ASP A 50 0.49 4.40 -9.11
C ASP A 50 -0.17 4.78 -10.44
N SER A 51 -1.01 5.81 -10.42
CA SER A 51 -1.60 6.37 -11.63
C SER A 51 -0.52 6.82 -12.62
N SER A 52 -0.88 6.90 -13.90
CA SER A 52 0.05 7.28 -14.95
C SER A 52 0.71 8.66 -14.74
N ASP A 53 -0.01 9.59 -14.13
CA ASP A 53 0.46 10.93 -13.77
C ASP A 53 1.17 11.01 -12.39
N GLY A 54 1.24 9.89 -11.65
CA GLY A 54 1.81 9.80 -10.31
C GLY A 54 1.07 10.60 -9.24
N SER A 55 -0.18 11.01 -9.49
CA SER A 55 -1.00 11.79 -8.56
C SER A 55 -1.82 10.93 -7.59
N GLN A 56 -2.00 9.64 -7.89
CA GLN A 56 -2.78 8.70 -7.10
C GLN A 56 -2.05 7.36 -6.92
N ARG A 57 -2.35 6.69 -5.81
CA ARG A 57 -1.92 5.33 -5.51
C ARG A 57 -3.09 4.52 -5.00
N MET A 58 -3.21 3.29 -5.49
CA MET A 58 -4.05 2.26 -4.91
C MET A 58 -3.18 1.24 -4.18
N ILE A 59 -3.54 0.88 -2.95
CA ILE A 59 -2.95 -0.25 -2.22
C ILE A 59 -4.05 -1.24 -1.92
N GLN A 60 -3.98 -2.42 -2.52
CA GLN A 60 -4.91 -3.50 -2.26
C GLN A 60 -4.18 -4.63 -1.54
N THR A 61 -4.65 -4.98 -0.35
CA THR A 61 -4.13 -6.12 0.41
C THR A 61 -5.22 -7.16 0.56
N ARG A 62 -4.92 -8.38 0.12
CA ARG A 62 -5.78 -9.54 0.23
C ARG A 62 -5.12 -10.57 1.15
N THR A 63 -5.85 -10.95 2.19
CA THR A 63 -5.46 -12.02 3.11
C THR A 63 -6.53 -13.09 3.07
N ASP A 64 -6.11 -14.33 2.85
CA ASP A 64 -7.00 -15.49 2.85
C ASP A 64 -6.48 -16.51 3.86
N MET A 65 -7.35 -16.90 4.77
CA MET A 65 -7.15 -17.94 5.78
C MET A 65 -8.33 -18.91 5.74
N ASN A 66 -8.22 -20.04 6.45
CA ASN A 66 -9.27 -21.04 6.44
C ASN A 66 -10.61 -20.46 6.93
N GLY A 67 -11.60 -20.37 6.03
CA GLY A 67 -12.91 -19.77 6.31
C GLY A 67 -12.94 -18.25 6.48
N TYR A 68 -11.81 -17.55 6.32
CA TYR A 68 -11.72 -16.10 6.49
C TYR A 68 -11.02 -15.45 5.30
N SER A 69 -11.67 -14.46 4.70
CA SER A 69 -11.03 -13.63 3.66
C SER A 69 -11.20 -12.15 4.02
N LYS A 70 -10.12 -11.40 3.86
CA LYS A 70 -10.10 -9.95 4.05
C LYS A 70 -9.55 -9.30 2.80
N LEU A 71 -10.26 -8.31 2.30
CA LEU A 71 -9.80 -7.41 1.26
C LEU A 71 -9.76 -6.00 1.83
N SER A 72 -8.59 -5.37 1.83
CA SER A 72 -8.41 -3.97 2.15
C SER A 72 -8.02 -3.24 0.89
N THR A 73 -8.69 -2.12 0.59
CA THR A 73 -8.34 -1.24 -0.51
C THR A 73 -8.15 0.16 0.04
N GLU A 74 -6.99 0.73 -0.19
CA GLU A 74 -6.67 2.11 0.14
C GLU A 74 -6.48 2.92 -1.14
N HIS A 75 -7.10 4.09 -1.19
CA HIS A 75 -6.90 5.07 -2.25
C HIS A 75 -6.18 6.27 -1.65
N ILE A 76 -5.00 6.58 -2.18
CA ILE A 76 -4.14 7.65 -1.72
C ILE A 76 -4.03 8.66 -2.85
N GLN A 77 -4.19 9.94 -2.51
CA GLN A 77 -3.93 11.04 -3.42
C GLN A 77 -2.72 11.82 -2.94
N LYS A 78 -1.84 12.16 -3.88
CA LYS A 78 -0.64 12.96 -3.60
C LYS A 78 -1.04 14.35 -3.11
N GLN A 79 -0.57 14.70 -1.93
CA GLN A 79 -0.95 15.95 -1.26
C GLN A 79 0.10 17.05 -1.48
N THR A 80 -0.37 18.30 -1.49
CA THR A 80 0.53 19.46 -1.41
C THR A 80 1.32 19.45 -0.10
N PRO A 81 2.50 20.07 -0.01
CA PRO A 81 3.29 20.08 1.22
C PRO A 81 2.56 20.62 2.46
N LYS A 82 1.64 21.58 2.27
CA LYS A 82 0.86 22.15 3.37
C LYS A 82 -0.20 21.18 3.89
N ALA A 83 -0.93 20.51 2.98
CA ALA A 83 -1.92 19.50 3.35
C ALA A 83 -1.24 18.27 3.97
N ARG A 84 -0.16 17.80 3.34
CA ARG A 84 0.63 16.66 3.81
C ARG A 84 1.08 16.81 5.26
N ARG A 85 1.61 17.97 5.65
CA ARG A 85 2.01 18.20 7.06
C ARG A 85 0.87 18.04 8.07
N LYS A 86 -0.38 18.36 7.69
CA LYS A 86 -1.54 18.13 8.56
C LYS A 86 -1.82 16.64 8.72
N THR A 87 -1.76 15.90 7.62
CA THR A 87 -1.93 14.43 7.63
C THR A 87 -0.79 13.73 8.36
N VAL A 88 0.46 14.18 8.17
CA VAL A 88 1.64 13.66 8.90
C VAL A 88 1.47 13.83 10.41
N LEU A 89 1.01 15.00 10.88
CA LEU A 89 0.71 15.24 12.30
C LEU A 89 -0.27 14.17 12.83
N GLN A 90 -1.42 14.03 12.18
CA GLN A 90 -2.45 13.06 12.59
C GLN A 90 -1.94 11.62 12.60
N MET A 91 -1.13 11.24 11.61
CA MET A 91 -0.60 9.88 11.51
C MET A 91 0.49 9.61 12.57
N VAL A 92 1.32 10.60 12.90
CA VAL A 92 2.29 10.47 14.00
C VAL A 92 1.58 10.35 15.34
N GLU A 93 0.54 11.15 15.58
CA GLU A 93 -0.30 11.05 16.79
C GLU A 93 -1.02 9.70 16.89
N ALA A 94 -1.39 9.10 15.75
CA ALA A 94 -1.93 7.75 15.66
C ALA A 94 -0.86 6.64 15.78
N GLY A 95 0.42 7.00 15.99
CA GLY A 95 1.51 6.06 16.23
C GLY A 95 2.11 5.40 14.98
N LEU A 96 1.84 5.91 13.79
CA LEU A 96 2.40 5.36 12.55
C LEU A 96 3.90 5.65 12.42
N SER A 97 4.63 4.71 11.81
CA SER A 97 6.05 4.90 11.51
C SER A 97 6.25 5.87 10.34
N GLN A 98 7.45 6.48 10.25
CA GLN A 98 7.77 7.34 9.10
C GLN A 98 7.68 6.61 7.75
N THR A 99 7.97 5.31 7.74
CA THR A 99 7.87 4.46 6.54
C THR A 99 6.41 4.29 6.12
N ASP A 100 5.51 4.04 7.06
CA ASP A 100 4.07 3.91 6.78
C ASP A 100 3.48 5.23 6.30
N ILE A 101 3.89 6.34 6.92
CA ILE A 101 3.46 7.69 6.52
C ILE A 101 3.95 8.01 5.11
N ALA A 102 5.21 7.67 4.79
CA ALA A 102 5.78 7.88 3.45
C ALA A 102 4.97 7.13 2.38
N GLU A 103 4.61 5.88 2.65
CA GLU A 103 3.75 5.07 1.80
C GLU A 103 2.36 5.72 1.62
N LYS A 104 1.73 6.13 2.72
CA LYS A 104 0.37 6.72 2.74
C LYS A 104 0.29 8.16 2.25
N THR A 105 1.42 8.79 1.92
CA THR A 105 1.47 10.17 1.41
C THR A 105 2.22 10.31 0.08
N MET A 106 2.67 9.19 -0.50
CA MET A 106 3.37 9.13 -1.79
C MET A 106 4.62 10.04 -1.86
N VAL A 107 5.38 10.11 -0.77
CA VAL A 107 6.67 10.83 -0.72
C VAL A 107 7.74 10.00 -0.04
N SER A 108 9.00 10.42 -0.15
CA SER A 108 10.11 9.71 0.50
C SER A 108 10.05 9.82 2.03
N GLN A 109 10.63 8.83 2.72
CA GLN A 109 10.85 8.89 4.17
C GLN A 109 11.62 10.15 4.59
N LYS A 110 12.60 10.60 3.77
CA LYS A 110 13.32 11.86 3.98
C LYS A 110 12.38 13.08 3.96
N THR A 111 11.40 13.09 3.05
CA THR A 111 10.38 14.15 3.01
C THR A 111 9.53 14.16 4.28
N ILE A 112 9.16 12.98 4.79
CA ILE A 112 8.41 12.85 6.05
C ILE A 112 9.24 13.33 7.24
N SER A 113 10.51 12.93 7.32
CA SER A 113 11.45 13.40 8.33
C SER A 113 11.52 14.94 8.36
N ASN A 114 11.66 15.57 7.18
CA ASN A 114 11.67 17.03 7.05
C ASN A 114 10.34 17.67 7.48
N ASP A 115 9.20 17.04 7.20
CA ASP A 115 7.89 17.55 7.62
C ASP A 115 7.68 17.42 9.13
N ILE A 116 8.14 16.34 9.76
CA ILE A 116 8.13 16.16 11.22
C ILE A 116 9.02 17.21 11.90
N ALA A 117 10.23 17.45 11.39
CA ALA A 117 11.11 18.49 11.92
C ALA A 117 10.43 19.87 11.91
N LYS A 118 9.79 20.24 10.79
CA LYS A 118 9.02 21.49 10.66
C LYS A 118 7.80 21.57 11.59
N LEU A 119 7.22 20.44 11.97
CA LEU A 119 6.10 20.40 12.93
C LEU A 119 6.60 20.61 14.36
N ARG A 120 7.74 20.00 14.72
CA ARG A 120 8.41 20.20 16.01
C ARG A 120 8.89 21.63 16.21
N GLU A 121 9.53 22.23 15.19
CA GLU A 121 9.93 23.65 15.18
C GLU A 121 8.75 24.60 15.45
N LYS A 122 7.53 24.18 15.11
CA LYS A 122 6.29 24.94 15.31
C LYS A 122 5.55 24.57 16.60
N GLY A 123 6.12 23.72 17.45
CA GLY A 123 5.51 23.27 18.69
C GLY A 123 4.22 22.45 18.49
N LYS A 124 4.07 21.80 17.33
CA LYS A 124 2.88 20.96 17.02
C LYS A 124 3.10 19.48 17.28
N LEU A 125 4.35 19.05 17.42
CA LEU A 125 4.83 17.71 17.76
C LEU A 125 5.99 17.82 18.74
#